data_AF-A0A5J5RTG1-F1
#
_entry.id   AF-A0A5J5RTG1-F1
#
_cell.length_a   1.000
_cell.length_b   1.000
_cell.length_c   1.000
_cell.angle_alpha   90.00
_cell.angle_beta   90.00
_cell.angle_gamma   90.00
#
_symmetry.space_group_name_H-M   'P 1'
#
loop_
_entity.id
_entity.type
_entity.pdbx_description
1 polymer ?
#
loop_
_entity_poly.entity_id
_entity_poly.type
_entity_poly.pdbx_seq_one_letter_code
_entity_poly.pdbx_strand_id
1 'polypeptide(L)'
;MNSVEGLLTQIQGLSSTASDVLSLQNVLKQADESLHAESTRLLPFLDQLDPSKHSLGYLYFLEACTAGPVTTESASSFVLVIARFISSCVAEQIRLAPDKFISVCKRFKDQVLLLEEPLRGVAPMLTAVRKLQSSTEHLTTLHPEFLLLCLLAKCYKTGLSILEEDIFEVDQPRDLYLYCYYGGMICIGQKCFRKALELLHNVVTAPMSTINAIAVEAYKKYILVSLIHHGQLSTSLPKYASGVAQRNLKSLCLSYIELANSYNNGKIADLETYVQANMEKFGSDNNLGLVKQVVSSIYKRNIQRLTQTYLTLSLQDIANTVQLNSPKEAEMHVLQMIQDGEIYATINQKDGMVRFLEDPELYKTCEMIEHIDLSIQRLMTLSKKLTVMDELISCDPLYLGKAGRERQRFDFDDFDSVPQRFNI
;
A
#
# COMPACT_ATOMS: atom_id res chain seq x y z
N MET A 1 2.91 39.77 -26.27
CA MET A 1 1.75 39.48 -25.40
C MET A 1 0.78 38.67 -26.23
N ASN A 2 0.79 37.34 -26.08
CA ASN A 2 -0.14 36.48 -26.80
C ASN A 2 -1.47 36.56 -26.05
N SER A 3 -2.53 37.05 -26.69
CA SER A 3 -3.87 37.01 -26.12
C SER A 3 -4.30 35.55 -25.90
N VAL A 4 -5.16 35.29 -24.90
CA VAL A 4 -5.71 33.95 -24.64
C VAL A 4 -6.36 33.33 -25.89
N GLU A 5 -7.00 34.15 -26.72
CA GLU A 5 -7.56 33.72 -28.02
C GLU A 5 -6.47 33.27 -29.00
N GLY A 6 -5.35 33.99 -29.06
CA GLY A 6 -4.20 33.58 -29.87
C GLY A 6 -3.62 32.25 -29.39
N LEU A 7 -3.52 32.06 -28.08
CA LEU A 7 -3.06 30.79 -27.50
C LEU A 7 -4.03 29.64 -27.79
N LEU A 8 -5.35 29.89 -27.73
CA LEU A 8 -6.36 28.90 -28.11
C LEU A 8 -6.17 28.42 -29.55
N THR A 9 -5.97 29.33 -30.50
CA THR A 9 -5.73 28.96 -31.90
C THR A 9 -4.45 28.14 -32.08
N GLN A 10 -3.40 28.46 -31.32
CA GLN A 10 -2.15 27.68 -31.30
C GLN A 10 -2.36 26.28 -30.73
N ILE A 11 -3.15 26.13 -29.65
CA ILE A 11 -3.52 24.82 -29.11
C ILE A 11 -4.25 23.98 -30.17
N GLN A 12 -5.25 24.57 -30.84
CA GLN A 12 -6.02 23.86 -31.88
C GLN A 12 -5.14 23.47 -33.08
N GLY A 13 -4.22 24.34 -33.48
CA GLY A 13 -3.32 24.10 -34.61
C GLY A 13 -2.17 23.13 -34.32
N LEU A 14 -1.69 23.06 -33.08
CA LEU A 14 -0.49 22.30 -32.70
C LEU A 14 -0.78 21.00 -31.92
N SER A 15 -2.03 20.51 -31.96
CA SER A 15 -2.43 19.27 -31.27
C SER A 15 -2.50 18.03 -32.18
N SER A 16 -2.06 18.14 -33.44
CA SER A 16 -2.20 17.09 -34.45
C SER A 16 -1.11 16.01 -34.40
N THR A 17 0.15 16.39 -34.25
CA THR A 17 1.29 15.46 -34.33
C THR A 17 2.19 15.57 -33.10
N ALA A 18 3.00 14.54 -32.84
CA ALA A 18 3.91 14.54 -31.69
C ALA A 18 4.91 15.71 -31.71
N SER A 19 5.43 16.08 -32.88
CA SER A 19 6.32 17.25 -33.03
C SER A 19 5.60 18.57 -32.76
N ASP A 20 4.35 18.68 -33.19
CA ASP A 20 3.53 19.87 -32.93
C ASP A 20 3.25 20.01 -31.43
N VAL A 21 2.92 18.90 -30.76
CA VAL A 21 2.63 18.88 -29.33
C VAL A 21 3.87 19.24 -28.50
N LEU A 22 5.07 18.82 -28.90
CA LEU A 22 6.33 19.26 -28.26
C LEU A 22 6.57 20.76 -28.46
N SER A 23 6.27 21.29 -29.64
CA SER A 23 6.33 22.73 -29.92
C SER A 23 5.32 23.49 -29.05
N LEU A 24 4.10 22.95 -28.93
CA LEU A 24 3.03 23.49 -28.08
C LEU A 24 3.44 23.50 -26.60
N GLN A 25 4.13 22.46 -26.11
CA GLN A 25 4.63 22.41 -24.73
C GLN A 25 5.51 23.62 -24.40
N ASN A 26 6.40 24.03 -25.32
CA ASN A 26 7.27 25.19 -25.12
C ASN A 26 6.48 26.50 -25.09
N VAL A 27 5.50 26.64 -25.98
CA VAL A 27 4.59 27.80 -26.03
C VAL A 27 3.80 27.92 -24.72
N LEU A 28 3.22 26.82 -24.25
CA LEU A 28 2.41 26.79 -23.03
C LEU A 28 3.26 27.10 -21.78
N LYS A 29 4.49 26.60 -21.71
CA LYS A 29 5.43 26.94 -20.63
C LYS A 29 5.72 28.44 -20.58
N GLN A 30 5.87 29.10 -21.73
CA GLN A 30 6.09 30.55 -21.79
C GLN A 30 4.83 31.36 -21.42
N ALA A 31 3.65 30.83 -21.70
CA ALA A 31 2.36 31.48 -21.43
C ALA A 31 1.82 31.21 -20.01
N ASP A 32 2.49 30.39 -19.20
CA ASP A 32 1.93 29.85 -17.96
C ASP A 32 1.57 30.94 -16.93
N GLU A 33 2.46 31.92 -16.74
CA GLU A 33 2.20 33.03 -15.82
C GLU A 33 1.02 33.89 -16.29
N SER A 34 0.92 34.14 -17.60
CA SER A 34 -0.20 34.90 -18.17
C SER A 34 -1.53 34.17 -18.05
N LEU A 35 -1.53 32.83 -18.16
CA LEU A 35 -2.74 32.03 -17.95
C LEU A 35 -3.25 32.15 -16.50
N HIS A 36 -2.34 32.12 -15.52
CA HIS A 36 -2.72 32.28 -14.12
C HIS A 36 -3.27 33.68 -13.83
N ALA A 37 -2.70 34.72 -14.44
CA ALA A 37 -3.19 36.09 -14.33
C ALA A 37 -4.63 36.26 -14.87
N GLU A 38 -5.01 35.46 -15.87
CA GLU A 38 -6.35 35.49 -16.49
C GLU A 38 -7.29 34.36 -16.04
N SER A 39 -6.94 33.64 -14.97
CA SER A 39 -7.62 32.41 -14.50
C SER A 39 -9.16 32.47 -14.42
N THR A 40 -9.74 33.62 -14.05
CA THR A 40 -11.20 33.79 -13.94
C THR A 40 -11.93 33.86 -15.28
N ARG A 41 -11.22 34.13 -16.38
CA ARG A 41 -11.78 34.27 -17.73
C ARG A 41 -11.61 33.03 -18.59
N LEU A 42 -10.82 32.05 -18.15
CA LEU A 42 -10.42 30.90 -18.95
C LEU A 42 -11.51 29.83 -19.12
N LEU A 43 -12.48 29.74 -18.19
CA LEU A 43 -13.47 28.66 -18.15
C LEU A 43 -14.28 28.51 -19.47
N PRO A 44 -14.81 29.57 -20.11
CA PRO A 44 -15.56 29.44 -21.36
C PRO A 44 -14.71 28.99 -22.55
N PHE A 45 -13.37 29.13 -22.48
CA PHE A 45 -12.48 28.67 -23.54
C PHE A 45 -12.30 27.15 -23.53
N LEU A 46 -12.56 26.48 -22.40
CA LEU A 46 -12.52 25.02 -22.32
C LEU A 46 -13.59 24.35 -23.18
N ASP A 47 -14.73 25.01 -23.43
CA ASP A 47 -15.78 24.49 -24.32
C ASP A 47 -15.36 24.44 -25.79
N GLN A 48 -14.33 25.21 -26.16
CA GLN A 48 -13.75 25.25 -27.51
C GLN A 48 -12.61 24.23 -27.70
N LEU A 49 -12.24 23.50 -26.63
CA LEU A 49 -11.18 22.51 -26.63
C LEU A 49 -11.74 21.10 -26.42
N ASP A 50 -11.49 20.23 -27.39
CA ASP A 50 -11.72 18.79 -27.22
C ASP A 50 -10.64 18.18 -26.29
N PRO A 51 -11.01 17.60 -25.12
CA PRO A 51 -10.06 17.06 -24.17
C PRO A 51 -9.28 15.85 -24.71
N SER A 52 -9.79 15.15 -25.73
CA SER A 52 -9.12 13.98 -26.35
C SER A 52 -8.12 14.37 -27.44
N LYS A 53 -8.22 15.57 -27.99
CA LYS A 53 -7.30 16.08 -29.02
C LYS A 53 -6.31 17.08 -28.44
N HIS A 54 -6.80 17.99 -27.63
CA HIS A 54 -6.05 19.14 -27.10
C HIS A 54 -5.66 18.94 -25.63
N SER A 55 -5.38 17.70 -25.20
CA SER A 55 -5.22 17.36 -23.78
C SER A 55 -4.17 18.23 -23.07
N LEU A 56 -3.03 18.52 -23.72
CA LEU A 56 -1.97 19.35 -23.15
C LEU A 56 -2.42 20.80 -22.94
N GLY A 57 -3.02 21.43 -23.96
CA GLY A 57 -3.53 22.80 -23.85
C GLY A 57 -4.70 22.92 -22.86
N TYR A 58 -5.63 21.95 -22.91
CA TYR A 58 -6.74 21.84 -21.97
C TYR A 58 -6.23 21.73 -20.53
N LEU A 59 -5.17 20.95 -20.30
CA LEU A 59 -4.56 20.80 -18.98
C LEU A 59 -4.05 22.13 -18.43
N TYR A 60 -3.33 22.93 -19.22
CA TYR A 60 -2.82 24.24 -18.78
C TYR A 60 -3.96 25.21 -18.43
N PHE A 61 -5.02 25.24 -19.25
CA PHE A 61 -6.17 26.10 -18.98
C PHE A 61 -6.93 25.64 -17.73
N LEU A 62 -7.17 24.33 -17.59
CA LEU A 62 -7.88 23.76 -16.45
C LEU A 62 -7.12 23.93 -15.14
N GLU A 63 -5.79 23.77 -15.17
CA GLU A 63 -4.93 23.98 -14.00
C GLU A 63 -4.99 25.44 -13.54
N ALA A 64 -4.83 26.40 -14.46
CA ALA A 64 -4.98 27.82 -14.16
C ALA A 64 -6.39 28.18 -13.63
N CYS A 65 -7.46 27.62 -14.21
CA CYS A 65 -8.83 27.81 -13.72
C CYS A 65 -9.05 27.31 -12.29
N THR A 66 -8.31 26.28 -11.87
CA THR A 66 -8.52 25.58 -10.59
C THR A 66 -7.46 25.94 -9.54
N ALA A 67 -6.52 26.83 -9.86
CA ALA A 67 -5.46 27.29 -8.97
C ALA A 67 -5.98 28.11 -7.76
N GLY A 68 -7.13 28.78 -7.91
CA GLY A 68 -7.76 29.59 -6.87
C GLY A 68 -8.24 28.81 -5.63
N PRO A 69 -8.77 29.50 -4.60
CA PRO A 69 -9.34 28.84 -3.44
C PRO A 69 -10.56 27.99 -3.82
N VAL A 70 -10.67 26.80 -3.24
CA VAL A 70 -11.78 25.89 -3.50
C VAL A 70 -13.00 26.33 -2.69
N THR A 71 -14.06 26.74 -3.37
CA THR A 71 -15.37 27.08 -2.77
C THR A 71 -16.41 26.02 -3.14
N THR A 72 -17.52 25.93 -2.40
CA THR A 72 -18.60 24.96 -2.68
C THR A 72 -19.25 25.17 -4.05
N GLU A 73 -19.49 26.42 -4.43
CA GLU A 73 -20.06 26.79 -5.75
C GLU A 73 -19.11 26.42 -6.89
N SER A 74 -17.83 26.75 -6.77
CA SER A 74 -16.82 26.41 -7.79
C SER A 74 -16.59 24.91 -7.87
N ALA A 75 -16.54 24.20 -6.74
CA ALA A 75 -16.40 22.74 -6.70
C ALA A 75 -17.52 22.05 -7.48
N SER A 76 -18.78 22.49 -7.32
CA SER A 76 -19.93 21.90 -8.02
C SER A 76 -19.80 22.01 -9.55
N SER A 77 -19.22 23.11 -10.04
CA SER A 77 -18.97 23.33 -11.47
C SER A 77 -17.76 22.52 -11.97
N PHE A 78 -16.64 22.60 -11.27
CA PHE A 78 -15.37 22.02 -11.74
C PHE A 78 -15.29 20.50 -11.61
N VAL A 79 -15.95 19.88 -10.63
CA VAL A 79 -15.89 18.42 -10.45
C VAL A 79 -16.29 17.67 -11.72
N LEU A 80 -17.35 18.10 -12.41
CA LEU A 80 -17.78 17.47 -13.66
C LEU A 80 -16.78 17.73 -14.80
N VAL A 81 -16.29 18.96 -14.92
CA VAL A 81 -15.32 19.36 -15.95
C VAL A 81 -14.02 18.55 -15.81
N ILE A 82 -13.46 18.49 -14.60
CA ILE A 82 -12.22 17.76 -14.33
C ILE A 82 -12.43 16.25 -14.52
N ALA A 83 -13.52 15.68 -14.03
CA ALA A 83 -13.80 14.25 -14.22
C ALA A 83 -13.92 13.86 -15.70
N ARG A 84 -14.59 14.70 -16.51
CA ARG A 84 -14.70 14.51 -17.96
C ARG A 84 -13.33 14.62 -18.64
N PHE A 85 -12.52 15.60 -18.25
CA PHE A 85 -11.16 15.75 -18.75
C PHE A 85 -10.30 14.53 -18.44
N ILE A 86 -10.22 14.12 -17.17
CA ILE A 86 -9.46 12.93 -16.74
C ILE A 86 -9.89 11.68 -17.51
N SER A 87 -11.19 11.51 -17.75
CA SER A 87 -11.71 10.37 -18.51
C SER A 87 -11.29 10.40 -19.98
N SER A 88 -11.24 11.59 -20.59
CA SER A 88 -11.07 11.74 -22.05
C SER A 88 -9.64 12.07 -22.50
N CYS A 89 -8.78 12.57 -21.61
CA CYS A 89 -7.44 13.05 -21.98
C CYS A 89 -6.49 11.95 -22.45
N VAL A 90 -5.51 12.31 -23.26
CA VAL A 90 -4.49 11.42 -23.82
C VAL A 90 -3.28 11.36 -22.89
N ALA A 91 -2.85 10.14 -22.55
CA ALA A 91 -1.79 9.89 -21.57
C ALA A 91 -0.44 10.51 -22.00
N GLU A 92 -0.07 10.36 -23.27
CA GLU A 92 1.17 10.88 -23.84
C GLU A 92 1.27 12.40 -23.69
N GLN A 93 0.16 13.12 -23.89
CA GLN A 93 0.11 14.57 -23.77
C GLN A 93 0.18 15.04 -22.32
N ILE A 94 -0.58 14.43 -21.39
CA ILE A 94 -0.55 14.86 -19.98
C ILE A 94 0.81 14.56 -19.32
N ARG A 95 1.52 13.51 -19.77
CA ARG A 95 2.86 13.17 -19.29
C ARG A 95 3.94 14.17 -19.72
N LEU A 96 3.64 15.09 -20.64
CA LEU A 96 4.51 16.24 -20.95
C LEU A 96 4.45 17.34 -19.89
N ALA A 97 3.43 17.35 -19.03
CA ALA A 97 3.30 18.28 -17.92
C ALA A 97 2.71 17.58 -16.67
N PRO A 98 3.43 16.59 -16.11
CA PRO A 98 2.89 15.72 -15.06
C PRO A 98 2.53 16.51 -13.80
N ASP A 99 3.32 17.52 -13.42
CA ASP A 99 3.07 18.36 -12.24
C ASP A 99 1.72 19.09 -12.32
N LYS A 100 1.34 19.58 -13.51
CA LYS A 100 0.05 20.23 -13.74
C LYS A 100 -1.10 19.22 -13.65
N PHE A 101 -0.92 18.04 -14.22
CA PHE A 101 -1.92 16.98 -14.13
C PHE A 101 -2.13 16.51 -12.68
N ILE A 102 -1.04 16.39 -11.92
CA ILE A 102 -1.07 16.08 -10.48
C ILE A 102 -1.79 17.20 -9.71
N SER A 103 -1.50 18.47 -10.00
CA SER A 103 -2.16 19.64 -9.41
C SER A 103 -3.68 19.57 -9.61
N VAL A 104 -4.13 19.40 -10.85
CA VAL A 104 -5.57 19.27 -11.20
C VAL A 104 -6.23 18.10 -10.48
N CYS A 105 -5.58 16.93 -10.44
CA CYS A 105 -6.13 15.75 -9.75
C CYS A 105 -6.23 15.96 -8.23
N LYS A 106 -5.24 16.61 -7.60
CA LYS A 106 -5.29 16.95 -6.18
C LYS A 106 -6.41 17.95 -5.88
N ARG A 107 -6.58 18.98 -6.72
CA ARG A 107 -7.70 19.93 -6.63
C ARG A 107 -9.05 19.25 -6.82
N PHE A 108 -9.15 18.31 -7.75
CA PHE A 108 -10.36 17.51 -7.93
C PHE A 108 -10.71 16.70 -6.68
N LYS A 109 -9.72 16.04 -6.07
CA LYS A 109 -9.90 15.35 -4.78
C LYS A 109 -10.39 16.34 -3.71
N ASP A 110 -9.74 17.48 -3.54
CA ASP A 110 -10.14 18.47 -2.54
C ASP A 110 -11.57 18.99 -2.78
N GLN A 111 -11.98 19.17 -4.03
CA GLN A 111 -13.34 19.56 -4.40
C GLN A 111 -14.39 18.49 -4.05
N VAL A 112 -14.16 17.22 -4.38
CA VAL A 112 -15.12 16.16 -4.03
C VAL A 112 -15.19 15.92 -2.52
N LEU A 113 -14.09 16.16 -1.80
CA LEU A 113 -14.09 16.10 -0.34
C LEU A 113 -14.84 17.29 0.29
N LEU A 114 -14.69 18.50 -0.26
CA LEU A 114 -15.45 19.67 0.18
C LEU A 114 -16.96 19.48 -0.01
N LEU A 115 -17.36 18.79 -1.08
CA LEU A 115 -18.76 18.45 -1.35
C LEU A 115 -19.27 17.24 -0.54
N GLU A 116 -18.43 16.61 0.29
CA GLU A 116 -18.74 15.39 1.04
C GLU A 116 -19.13 14.18 0.15
N GLU A 117 -18.67 14.16 -1.10
CA GLU A 117 -18.98 13.13 -2.10
C GLU A 117 -17.71 12.39 -2.60
N PRO A 118 -16.91 11.75 -1.72
CA PRO A 118 -15.64 11.11 -2.10
C PRO A 118 -15.81 10.01 -3.16
N LEU A 119 -16.98 9.36 -3.20
CA LEU A 119 -17.30 8.32 -4.17
C LEU A 119 -17.18 8.81 -5.62
N ARG A 120 -17.54 10.07 -5.90
CA ARG A 120 -17.44 10.68 -7.24
C ARG A 120 -15.99 10.80 -7.72
N GLY A 121 -15.04 10.85 -6.78
CA GLY A 121 -13.62 10.92 -7.07
C GLY A 121 -12.97 9.58 -7.43
N VAL A 122 -13.55 8.44 -7.01
CA VAL A 122 -12.89 7.13 -7.06
C VAL A 122 -12.55 6.69 -8.49
N ALA A 123 -13.54 6.63 -9.39
CA ALA A 123 -13.32 6.15 -10.75
C ALA A 123 -12.47 7.10 -11.62
N PRO A 124 -12.67 8.43 -11.59
CA PRO A 124 -11.77 9.35 -12.27
C PRO A 124 -10.34 9.26 -11.74
N MET A 125 -10.14 9.21 -10.42
CA MET A 125 -8.79 9.16 -9.85
C MET A 125 -8.06 7.85 -10.20
N LEU A 126 -8.75 6.71 -10.25
CA LEU A 126 -8.15 5.47 -10.76
C LEU A 126 -7.70 5.62 -12.22
N THR A 127 -8.51 6.28 -13.04
CA THR A 127 -8.17 6.57 -14.45
C THR A 127 -6.95 7.49 -14.53
N ALA A 128 -6.88 8.50 -13.66
CA ALA A 128 -5.75 9.43 -13.59
C ALA A 128 -4.44 8.71 -13.21
N VAL A 129 -4.46 7.82 -12.22
CA VAL A 129 -3.31 7.00 -11.83
C VAL A 129 -2.79 6.21 -13.03
N ARG A 130 -3.67 5.46 -13.71
CA ARG A 130 -3.31 4.65 -14.88
C ARG A 130 -2.77 5.45 -16.06
N LYS A 131 -3.29 6.66 -16.29
CA LYS A 131 -2.80 7.53 -17.38
C LYS A 131 -1.47 8.19 -17.01
N LEU A 132 -1.26 8.53 -15.75
CA LEU A 132 -0.01 9.15 -15.29
C LEU A 132 1.14 8.14 -15.21
N GLN A 133 0.87 6.90 -14.79
CA GLN A 133 1.92 5.89 -14.64
C GLN A 133 2.58 5.56 -15.98
N SER A 134 3.91 5.51 -16.01
CA SER A 134 4.70 5.02 -17.15
C SER A 134 4.72 3.48 -17.18
N SER A 135 4.69 2.86 -16.01
CA SER A 135 4.68 1.41 -15.76
C SER A 135 3.76 1.11 -14.57
N THR A 136 3.18 -0.08 -14.51
CA THR A 136 2.43 -0.61 -13.35
C THR A 136 3.32 -0.74 -12.10
N GLU A 137 4.63 -0.76 -12.28
CA GLU A 137 5.61 -0.94 -11.22
C GLU A 137 6.04 0.38 -10.56
N HIS A 138 5.55 1.52 -11.08
CA HIS A 138 5.96 2.86 -10.67
C HIS A 138 4.92 3.55 -9.79
N LEU A 139 5.30 3.91 -8.57
CA LEU A 139 4.45 4.64 -7.64
C LEU A 139 4.37 6.13 -7.99
N THR A 140 3.26 6.52 -8.62
CA THR A 140 2.96 7.95 -8.84
C THR A 140 2.41 8.63 -7.59
N THR A 141 2.57 9.94 -7.49
CA THR A 141 1.99 10.82 -6.45
C THR A 141 0.46 10.70 -6.29
N LEU A 142 -0.27 10.24 -7.32
CA LEU A 142 -1.74 10.06 -7.28
C LEU A 142 -2.22 8.76 -6.60
N HIS A 143 -1.36 7.76 -6.44
CA HIS A 143 -1.72 6.49 -5.78
C HIS A 143 -2.25 6.71 -4.34
N PRO A 144 -1.55 7.41 -3.44
CA PRO A 144 -2.06 7.66 -2.10
C PRO A 144 -3.35 8.51 -2.10
N GLU A 145 -3.49 9.45 -3.04
CA GLU A 145 -4.70 10.29 -3.16
C GLU A 145 -5.92 9.45 -3.55
N PHE A 146 -5.76 8.50 -4.47
CA PHE A 146 -6.78 7.53 -4.84
C PHE A 146 -7.16 6.60 -3.68
N LEU A 147 -6.18 6.05 -2.96
CA LEU A 147 -6.43 5.15 -1.83
C LEU A 147 -7.16 5.88 -0.70
N LEU A 148 -6.84 7.15 -0.45
CA LEU A 148 -7.56 7.98 0.51
C LEU A 148 -9.04 8.14 0.12
N LEU A 149 -9.35 8.43 -1.15
CA LEU A 149 -10.72 8.48 -1.64
C LEU A 149 -11.44 7.15 -1.45
N CYS A 150 -10.79 6.03 -1.75
CA CYS A 150 -11.36 4.69 -1.53
C CYS A 150 -11.65 4.42 -0.05
N LEU A 151 -10.79 4.86 0.86
CA LEU A 151 -11.01 4.73 2.30
C LEU A 151 -12.23 5.53 2.76
N LEU A 152 -12.31 6.80 2.36
CA LEU A 152 -13.39 7.71 2.75
C LEU A 152 -14.74 7.29 2.14
N ALA A 153 -14.75 6.84 0.89
CA ALA A 153 -15.93 6.31 0.21
C ALA A 153 -16.28 4.86 0.61
N LYS A 154 -15.44 4.19 1.43
CA LYS A 154 -15.55 2.77 1.79
C LYS A 154 -15.55 1.82 0.57
N CYS A 155 -14.91 2.22 -0.53
CA CYS A 155 -14.77 1.44 -1.77
C CYS A 155 -13.52 0.55 -1.76
N TYR A 156 -13.43 -0.33 -0.76
CA TYR A 156 -12.21 -1.12 -0.53
C TYR A 156 -11.87 -2.08 -1.68
N LYS A 157 -12.86 -2.64 -2.37
CA LYS A 157 -12.64 -3.53 -3.51
C LYS A 157 -11.94 -2.82 -4.66
N THR A 158 -12.33 -1.57 -4.95
CA THR A 158 -11.70 -0.75 -5.98
C THR A 158 -10.28 -0.36 -5.56
N GLY A 159 -10.08 -0.01 -4.28
CA GLY A 159 -8.74 0.28 -3.75
C GLY A 159 -7.79 -0.92 -3.81
N LEU A 160 -8.29 -2.14 -3.60
CA LEU A 160 -7.49 -3.36 -3.65
C LEU A 160 -6.90 -3.63 -5.05
N SER A 161 -7.59 -3.22 -6.13
CA SER A 161 -7.17 -3.52 -7.51
C SER A 161 -5.78 -2.98 -7.88
N ILE A 162 -5.30 -1.91 -7.24
CA ILE A 162 -3.94 -1.38 -7.48
C ILE A 162 -2.91 -1.92 -6.48
N LEU A 163 -3.36 -2.55 -5.38
CA LEU A 163 -2.48 -3.11 -4.35
C LEU A 163 -2.01 -4.53 -4.72
N GLU A 164 -2.65 -5.15 -5.71
CA GLU A 164 -2.26 -6.43 -6.29
C GLU A 164 -1.00 -6.31 -7.17
N GLU A 165 -0.73 -5.11 -7.68
CA GLU A 165 0.46 -4.81 -8.48
C GLU A 165 1.68 -4.59 -7.56
N ASP A 166 2.83 -5.17 -7.94
CA ASP A 166 4.08 -5.00 -7.20
C ASP A 166 4.79 -3.71 -7.65
N ILE A 167 5.02 -2.81 -6.71
CA ILE A 167 5.69 -1.52 -6.92
C ILE A 167 7.17 -1.63 -6.59
N PHE A 168 8.01 -1.16 -7.51
CA PHE A 168 9.47 -1.20 -7.37
C PHE A 168 10.14 0.18 -7.52
N GLU A 169 9.49 1.11 -8.22
CA GLU A 169 10.01 2.46 -8.44
C GLU A 169 9.21 3.47 -7.61
N VAL A 170 9.93 4.33 -6.88
CA VAL A 170 9.35 5.31 -5.94
C VAL A 170 10.17 6.59 -6.00
N ASP A 171 9.54 7.70 -6.36
CA ASP A 171 10.19 9.01 -6.39
C ASP A 171 10.22 9.69 -5.01
N GLN A 172 9.10 9.63 -4.29
CA GLN A 172 8.87 10.42 -3.08
C GLN A 172 8.60 9.50 -1.88
N PRO A 173 9.44 9.56 -0.82
CA PRO A 173 9.24 8.74 0.38
C PRO A 173 7.86 8.93 1.01
N ARG A 174 7.34 10.16 1.01
CA ARG A 174 6.00 10.48 1.56
C ARG A 174 4.89 9.70 0.86
N ASP A 175 4.98 9.55 -0.45
CA ASP A 175 3.96 8.87 -1.23
C ASP A 175 3.97 7.37 -0.95
N LEU A 176 5.16 6.78 -0.76
CA LEU A 176 5.29 5.39 -0.30
C LEU A 176 4.68 5.18 1.09
N TYR A 177 4.98 6.06 2.05
CA TYR A 177 4.40 5.98 3.40
C TYR A 177 2.87 5.99 3.36
N LEU A 178 2.27 6.92 2.59
CA LEU A 178 0.83 7.04 2.48
C LEU A 178 0.20 5.90 1.68
N TYR A 179 0.84 5.49 0.57
CA TYR A 179 0.39 4.35 -0.24
C TYR A 179 0.30 3.09 0.61
N CYS A 180 1.37 2.74 1.31
CA CYS A 180 1.41 1.56 2.15
C CYS A 180 0.49 1.69 3.38
N TYR A 181 0.41 2.86 4.01
CA TYR A 181 -0.49 3.05 5.15
C TYR A 181 -1.98 2.93 4.76
N TYR A 182 -2.41 3.67 3.73
CA TYR A 182 -3.79 3.62 3.25
C TYR A 182 -4.13 2.26 2.64
N GLY A 183 -3.22 1.68 1.86
CA GLY A 183 -3.37 0.32 1.33
C GLY A 183 -3.49 -0.71 2.45
N GLY A 184 -2.67 -0.59 3.50
CA GLY A 184 -2.78 -1.42 4.69
C GLY A 184 -4.15 -1.31 5.36
N MET A 185 -4.70 -0.10 5.50
CA MET A 185 -6.05 0.11 6.03
C MET A 185 -7.15 -0.51 5.15
N ILE A 186 -7.03 -0.42 3.82
CA ILE A 186 -7.97 -1.06 2.89
C ILE A 186 -7.90 -2.59 3.04
N CYS A 187 -6.70 -3.17 3.08
CA CYS A 187 -6.50 -4.59 3.29
C CYS A 187 -7.05 -5.05 4.64
N ILE A 188 -6.88 -4.27 5.71
CA ILE A 188 -7.51 -4.51 7.02
C ILE A 188 -9.04 -4.55 6.89
N GLY A 189 -9.63 -3.56 6.20
CA GLY A 189 -11.07 -3.49 5.99
C GLY A 189 -11.64 -4.71 5.25
N GLN A 190 -10.86 -5.30 4.36
CA GLN A 190 -11.19 -6.53 3.62
C GLN A 190 -10.76 -7.82 4.34
N LYS A 191 -10.16 -7.72 5.53
CA LYS A 191 -9.53 -8.85 6.27
C LYS A 191 -8.43 -9.57 5.50
N CYS A 192 -7.80 -8.92 4.52
CA CYS A 192 -6.60 -9.39 3.83
C CYS A 192 -5.36 -9.11 4.70
N PHE A 193 -5.31 -9.72 5.90
CA PHE A 193 -4.32 -9.36 6.92
C PHE A 193 -2.87 -9.59 6.51
N ARG A 194 -2.59 -10.62 5.70
CA ARG A 194 -1.24 -10.88 5.17
C ARG A 194 -0.69 -9.68 4.39
N LYS A 195 -1.44 -9.23 3.38
CA LYS A 195 -1.04 -8.04 2.57
C LYS A 195 -1.05 -6.76 3.40
N ALA A 196 -1.97 -6.64 4.36
CA ALA A 196 -1.96 -5.50 5.28
C ALA A 196 -0.66 -5.42 6.10
N LEU A 197 -0.19 -6.56 6.63
CA LEU A 197 1.07 -6.63 7.37
C LEU A 197 2.27 -6.30 6.48
N GLU A 198 2.32 -6.81 5.26
CA GLU A 198 3.37 -6.47 4.29
C GLU A 198 3.43 -4.95 4.06
N LEU A 199 2.29 -4.31 3.79
CA LEU A 199 2.23 -2.87 3.56
C LEU A 199 2.59 -2.06 4.81
N LEU A 200 2.04 -2.40 5.98
CA LEU A 200 2.35 -1.70 7.23
C LEU A 200 3.82 -1.88 7.64
N HIS A 201 4.38 -3.07 7.41
CA HIS A 201 5.80 -3.35 7.62
C HIS A 201 6.67 -2.45 6.74
N ASN A 202 6.33 -2.29 5.46
CA ASN A 202 7.04 -1.40 4.55
C ASN A 202 7.08 0.05 5.05
N VAL A 203 6.00 0.57 5.66
CA VAL A 203 5.99 1.91 6.29
C VAL A 203 6.97 1.97 7.46
N VAL A 204 6.96 0.95 8.31
CA VAL A 204 7.74 0.91 9.56
C VAL A 204 9.23 0.73 9.30
N THR A 205 9.60 0.04 8.22
CA THR A 205 11.00 -0.20 7.86
C THR A 205 11.57 0.77 6.84
N ALA A 206 10.74 1.58 6.19
CA ALA A 206 11.21 2.53 5.19
C ALA A 206 12.23 3.55 5.78
N PRO A 207 13.21 3.98 4.97
CA PRO A 207 14.23 4.93 5.43
C PRO A 207 13.63 6.27 5.88
N MET A 208 13.95 6.69 7.10
CA MET A 208 13.56 7.99 7.65
C MET A 208 14.66 8.62 8.47
N SER A 209 14.82 9.93 8.31
CA SER A 209 15.71 10.78 9.11
C SER A 209 15.04 11.31 10.38
N THR A 210 13.71 11.44 10.36
CA THR A 210 12.88 11.87 11.50
C THR A 210 11.66 10.99 11.61
N ILE A 211 11.14 10.84 12.84
CA ILE A 211 9.92 10.09 13.06
C ILE A 211 8.74 10.87 12.49
N ASN A 212 7.84 10.18 11.79
CA ASN A 212 6.63 10.78 11.23
C ASN A 212 5.36 10.11 11.80
N ALA A 213 4.26 10.86 11.82
CA ALA A 213 3.00 10.39 12.39
C ALA A 213 2.42 9.18 11.63
N ILE A 214 2.67 9.08 10.32
CA ILE A 214 2.19 7.97 9.48
C ILE A 214 2.81 6.65 9.96
N ALA A 215 4.11 6.64 10.24
CA ALA A 215 4.82 5.46 10.73
C ALA A 215 4.39 5.07 12.15
N VAL A 216 4.09 6.04 13.01
CA VAL A 216 3.54 5.77 14.35
C VAL A 216 2.17 5.10 14.24
N GLU A 217 1.26 5.64 13.43
CA GLU A 217 -0.07 5.05 13.21
C GLU A 217 -0.01 3.69 12.50
N ALA A 218 0.91 3.53 11.56
CA ALA A 218 1.16 2.25 10.90
C ALA A 218 1.67 1.20 11.88
N TYR A 219 2.60 1.55 12.78
CA TYR A 219 3.14 0.62 13.76
C TYR A 219 2.09 0.16 14.78
N LYS A 220 1.22 1.06 15.23
CA LYS A 220 0.06 0.70 16.08
C LYS A 220 -0.82 -0.36 15.40
N LYS A 221 -1.18 -0.14 14.13
CA LYS A 221 -2.00 -1.08 13.35
C LYS A 221 -1.24 -2.37 13.02
N TYR A 222 0.06 -2.29 12.76
CA TYR A 222 0.93 -3.45 12.53
C TYR A 222 0.92 -4.38 13.74
N ILE A 223 1.02 -3.83 14.96
CA ILE A 223 0.92 -4.59 16.21
C ILE A 223 -0.43 -5.30 16.28
N LEU A 224 -1.54 -4.57 16.15
CA LEU A 224 -2.88 -5.15 16.27
C LEU A 224 -3.13 -6.25 15.24
N VAL A 225 -2.78 -6.01 13.97
CA VAL A 225 -2.97 -6.99 12.89
C VAL A 225 -2.05 -8.19 13.08
N SER A 226 -0.84 -8.01 13.61
CA SER A 226 0.07 -9.13 13.91
C SER A 226 -0.52 -10.04 14.98
N LEU A 227 -1.12 -9.46 16.03
CA LEU A 227 -1.83 -10.23 17.05
C LEU A 227 -3.04 -10.97 16.49
N ILE A 228 -3.84 -10.33 15.63
CA ILE A 228 -5.02 -10.95 15.01
C ILE A 228 -4.64 -12.09 14.08
N HIS A 229 -3.62 -11.90 13.23
CA HIS A 229 -3.30 -12.84 12.16
C HIS A 229 -2.29 -13.92 12.58
N HIS A 230 -1.21 -13.53 13.27
CA HIS A 230 -0.14 -14.46 13.67
C HIS A 230 -0.30 -14.97 15.12
N GLY A 231 -1.16 -14.33 15.93
CA GLY A 231 -1.28 -14.66 17.36
C GLY A 231 -0.05 -14.29 18.18
N GLN A 232 0.85 -13.46 17.64
CA GLN A 232 2.06 -12.99 18.29
C GLN A 232 2.63 -11.75 17.60
N LEU A 233 3.48 -11.01 18.32
CA LEU A 233 4.22 -9.87 17.81
C LEU A 233 5.72 -10.13 17.90
N SER A 234 6.44 -10.00 16.78
CA SER A 234 7.89 -9.83 16.80
C SER A 234 8.21 -8.40 17.22
N THR A 235 8.69 -8.22 18.45
CA THR A 235 8.90 -6.88 19.05
C THR A 235 10.15 -6.17 18.52
N SER A 236 11.04 -6.89 17.82
CA SER A 236 12.23 -6.32 17.18
C SER A 236 11.94 -5.99 15.72
N LEU A 237 12.22 -4.73 15.34
CA LEU A 237 12.28 -4.35 13.94
C LEU A 237 13.51 -4.96 13.26
N PRO A 238 13.46 -5.24 11.95
CA PRO A 238 14.62 -5.71 11.21
C PRO A 238 15.82 -4.76 11.32
N LYS A 239 17.04 -5.30 11.22
CA LYS A 239 18.28 -4.52 11.30
C LYS A 239 18.39 -3.42 10.24
N TYR A 240 17.76 -3.61 9.08
CA TYR A 240 17.73 -2.64 7.99
C TYR A 240 16.73 -1.50 8.20
N ALA A 241 15.83 -1.61 9.19
CA ALA A 241 14.95 -0.49 9.55
C ALA A 241 15.80 0.68 10.07
N SER A 242 15.35 1.91 9.84
CA SER A 242 16.11 3.09 10.26
C SER A 242 16.37 3.11 11.77
N GLY A 243 17.55 3.60 12.17
CA GLY A 243 17.89 3.76 13.60
C GLY A 243 16.96 4.72 14.35
N VAL A 244 16.26 5.60 13.63
CA VAL A 244 15.22 6.48 14.20
C VAL A 244 13.95 5.67 14.52
N ALA A 245 13.49 4.83 13.60
CA ALA A 245 12.35 3.95 13.82
C ALA A 245 12.60 2.98 14.98
N GLN A 246 13.76 2.31 14.99
CA GLN A 246 14.14 1.35 16.04
C GLN A 246 14.17 1.98 17.44
N ARG A 247 14.62 3.23 17.57
CA ARG A 247 14.72 3.94 18.86
C ARG A 247 13.38 4.49 19.35
N ASN A 248 12.52 4.95 18.45
CA ASN A 248 11.37 5.78 18.83
C ASN A 248 10.00 5.07 18.71
N LEU A 249 9.80 4.15 17.76
CA LEU A 249 8.46 3.59 17.53
C LEU A 249 7.93 2.80 18.74
N LYS A 250 8.83 2.06 19.42
CA LYS A 250 8.46 1.29 20.62
C LYS A 250 8.00 2.19 21.77
N SER A 251 8.72 3.29 22.03
CA SER A 251 8.37 4.22 23.12
C SER A 251 7.10 5.01 22.81
N LEU A 252 6.93 5.44 21.56
CA LEU A 252 5.74 6.19 21.13
C LEU A 252 4.46 5.33 21.10
N CYS A 253 4.60 4.01 20.96
CA CYS A 253 3.47 3.08 20.89
C CYS A 253 3.37 2.17 22.12
N LEU A 254 3.84 2.64 23.29
CA LEU A 254 3.96 1.82 24.49
C LEU A 254 2.65 1.12 24.88
N SER A 255 1.50 1.80 24.82
CA SER A 255 0.18 1.19 25.13
C SER A 255 -0.18 0.01 24.23
N TYR A 256 0.31 -0.02 22.98
CA TYR A 256 0.08 -1.13 22.06
C TYR A 256 1.08 -2.27 22.28
N ILE A 257 2.31 -1.94 22.72
CA ILE A 257 3.30 -2.94 23.10
C ILE A 257 2.89 -3.66 24.39
N GLU A 258 2.41 -2.92 25.38
CA GLU A 258 1.85 -3.46 26.63
C GLU A 258 0.60 -4.33 26.36
N LEU A 259 -0.27 -3.91 25.44
CA LEU A 259 -1.38 -4.74 24.96
C LEU A 259 -0.87 -6.08 24.38
N ALA A 260 0.16 -6.05 23.54
CA ALA A 260 0.77 -7.26 22.97
C ALA A 260 1.42 -8.16 24.05
N ASN A 261 2.05 -7.56 25.07
CA ASN A 261 2.60 -8.31 26.21
C ASN A 261 1.48 -9.01 27.00
N SER A 262 0.39 -8.29 27.30
CA SER A 262 -0.79 -8.86 27.97
C SER A 262 -1.41 -10.00 27.14
N TYR A 263 -1.51 -9.82 25.83
CA TYR A 263 -2.00 -10.84 24.91
C TYR A 263 -1.16 -12.13 24.96
N ASN A 264 0.18 -12.01 24.95
CA ASN A 264 1.09 -13.16 24.96
C ASN A 264 1.01 -14.00 26.27
N ASN A 265 0.57 -13.39 27.38
CA ASN A 265 0.34 -14.11 28.64
C ASN A 265 -0.84 -15.09 28.56
N GLY A 266 -1.71 -14.96 27.55
CA GLY A 266 -2.84 -15.87 27.30
C GLY A 266 -4.03 -15.71 28.27
N LYS A 267 -3.94 -14.80 29.24
CA LYS A 267 -4.99 -14.53 30.24
C LYS A 267 -5.98 -13.50 29.71
N ILE A 268 -7.21 -13.94 29.43
CA ILE A 268 -8.23 -13.13 28.78
C ILE A 268 -8.69 -11.98 29.68
N ALA A 269 -8.95 -12.25 30.95
CA ALA A 269 -9.36 -11.23 31.92
C ALA A 269 -8.34 -10.09 32.08
N ASP A 270 -7.04 -10.41 32.05
CA ASP A 270 -5.96 -9.42 32.14
C ASP A 270 -5.94 -8.53 30.87
N LEU A 271 -6.14 -9.15 29.70
CA LEU A 271 -6.24 -8.43 28.43
C LEU A 271 -7.47 -7.51 28.38
N GLU A 272 -8.64 -8.01 28.77
CA GLU A 272 -9.88 -7.23 28.82
C GLU A 272 -9.77 -6.05 29.79
N THR A 273 -9.21 -6.28 30.98
CA THR A 273 -8.96 -5.23 31.97
C THR A 273 -8.03 -4.16 31.41
N TYR A 274 -6.95 -4.56 30.73
CA TYR A 274 -6.01 -3.63 30.10
C TYR A 274 -6.68 -2.81 28.98
N VAL A 275 -7.49 -3.45 28.14
CA VAL A 275 -8.25 -2.78 27.07
C VAL A 275 -9.25 -1.79 27.66
N GLN A 276 -9.96 -2.15 28.71
CA GLN A 276 -10.93 -1.27 29.37
C GLN A 276 -10.24 -0.05 29.99
N ALA A 277 -9.09 -0.25 30.64
CA ALA A 277 -8.31 0.84 31.24
C ALA A 277 -7.73 1.83 30.21
N ASN A 278 -7.50 1.38 28.97
CA ASN A 278 -6.91 2.18 27.89
C ASN A 278 -7.90 2.51 26.76
N MET A 279 -9.22 2.34 27.01
CA MET A 279 -10.24 2.48 25.98
C MET A 279 -10.26 3.86 25.32
N GLU A 280 -10.08 4.94 26.10
CA GLU A 280 -10.01 6.31 25.60
C GLU A 280 -8.85 6.49 24.62
N LYS A 281 -7.68 5.90 24.93
CA LYS A 281 -6.48 5.98 24.08
C LYS A 281 -6.68 5.26 22.75
N PHE A 282 -7.27 4.06 22.77
CA PHE A 282 -7.58 3.32 21.55
C PHE A 282 -8.70 3.98 20.73
N GLY A 283 -9.65 4.63 21.42
CA GLY A 283 -10.70 5.45 20.82
C GLY A 283 -10.12 6.68 20.10
N SER A 284 -9.24 7.45 20.75
CA SER A 284 -8.61 8.64 20.17
C SER A 284 -7.77 8.31 18.93
N ASP A 285 -7.15 7.13 18.92
CA ASP A 285 -6.35 6.64 17.80
C ASP A 285 -7.21 5.98 16.70
N ASN A 286 -8.54 5.93 16.84
CA ASN A 286 -9.50 5.29 15.93
C ASN A 286 -9.21 3.80 15.67
N ASN A 287 -8.66 3.08 16.65
CA ASN A 287 -8.27 1.67 16.53
C ASN A 287 -9.13 0.71 17.36
N LEU A 288 -10.16 1.20 18.05
CA LEU A 288 -10.98 0.40 18.98
C LEU A 288 -11.58 -0.87 18.34
N GLY A 289 -12.00 -0.81 17.08
CA GLY A 289 -12.53 -1.98 16.36
C GLY A 289 -11.50 -3.10 16.19
N LEU A 290 -10.25 -2.74 15.91
CA LEU A 290 -9.15 -3.71 15.82
C LEU A 290 -8.75 -4.26 17.19
N VAL A 291 -8.76 -3.42 18.23
CA VAL A 291 -8.48 -3.88 19.60
C VAL A 291 -9.52 -4.91 20.05
N LYS A 292 -10.81 -4.71 19.72
CA LYS A 292 -11.85 -5.71 19.97
C LYS A 292 -11.58 -7.02 19.23
N GLN A 293 -11.11 -6.95 17.98
CA GLN A 293 -10.71 -8.15 17.23
C GLN A 293 -9.49 -8.84 17.84
N VAL A 294 -8.53 -8.09 18.41
CA VAL A 294 -7.42 -8.67 19.17
C VAL A 294 -7.96 -9.47 20.36
N VAL A 295 -8.88 -8.90 21.15
CA VAL A 295 -9.51 -9.63 22.28
C VAL A 295 -10.21 -10.90 21.77
N SER A 296 -11.00 -10.84 20.70
CA SER A 296 -11.65 -12.03 20.15
C SER A 296 -10.67 -13.07 19.60
N SER A 297 -9.52 -12.64 19.08
CA SER A 297 -8.51 -13.56 18.52
C SER A 297 -7.81 -14.41 19.59
N ILE A 298 -7.79 -13.99 20.86
CA ILE A 298 -7.10 -14.73 21.92
C ILE A 298 -7.71 -16.11 22.16
N TYR A 299 -9.03 -16.25 21.97
CA TYR A 299 -9.73 -17.53 22.11
C TYR A 299 -9.23 -18.53 21.06
N LYS A 300 -9.19 -18.10 19.79
CA LYS A 300 -8.64 -18.91 18.68
C LYS A 300 -7.18 -19.27 18.95
N ARG A 301 -6.37 -18.31 19.40
CA ARG A 301 -4.96 -18.52 19.74
C ARG A 301 -4.78 -19.53 20.89
N ASN A 302 -5.58 -19.45 21.94
CA ASN A 302 -5.50 -20.37 23.07
C ASN A 302 -5.91 -21.79 22.64
N ILE A 303 -6.94 -21.94 21.79
CA ILE A 303 -7.31 -23.24 21.20
C ILE A 303 -6.18 -23.80 20.33
N GLN A 304 -5.55 -22.98 19.48
CA GLN A 304 -4.37 -23.39 18.70
C GLN A 304 -3.21 -23.89 19.57
N ARG A 305 -3.02 -23.33 20.76
CA ARG A 305 -1.97 -23.82 21.68
C ARG A 305 -2.31 -25.21 22.22
N LEU A 306 -3.59 -25.55 22.39
CA LEU A 306 -4.01 -26.88 22.85
C LEU A 306 -3.66 -27.97 21.83
N THR A 307 -3.63 -27.65 20.53
CA THR A 307 -3.26 -28.62 19.49
C THR A 307 -1.79 -29.04 19.57
N GLN A 308 -0.95 -28.26 20.25
CA GLN A 308 0.48 -28.56 20.45
C GLN A 308 0.73 -29.52 21.62
N THR A 309 -0.21 -29.61 22.57
CA THR A 309 -0.05 -30.39 23.81
C THR A 309 -0.99 -31.58 23.89
N TYR A 310 -2.12 -31.54 23.19
CA TYR A 310 -3.17 -32.56 23.25
C TYR A 310 -3.43 -33.15 21.88
N LEU A 311 -3.62 -34.48 21.83
CA LEU A 311 -4.15 -35.17 20.66
C LEU A 311 -5.68 -35.22 20.68
N THR A 312 -6.27 -35.43 21.86
CA THR A 312 -7.72 -35.47 22.06
C THR A 312 -8.05 -34.77 23.36
N LEU A 313 -9.08 -33.91 23.37
CA LEU A 313 -9.47 -33.11 24.52
C LEU A 313 -10.99 -32.95 24.57
N SER A 314 -11.59 -32.93 25.76
CA SER A 314 -13.04 -32.74 25.88
C SER A 314 -13.43 -31.28 25.59
N LEU A 315 -14.65 -31.06 25.06
CA LEU A 315 -15.20 -29.72 24.85
C LEU A 315 -15.33 -28.93 26.16
N GLN A 316 -15.55 -29.63 27.28
CA GLN A 316 -15.60 -29.01 28.61
C GLN A 316 -14.22 -28.53 29.05
N ASP A 317 -13.16 -29.32 28.83
CA ASP A 317 -11.79 -28.93 29.18
C ASP A 317 -11.31 -27.79 28.30
N ILE A 318 -11.69 -27.78 27.01
CA ILE A 318 -11.43 -26.63 26.13
C ILE A 318 -12.13 -25.38 26.69
N ALA A 319 -13.42 -25.47 27.02
CA ALA A 319 -14.16 -24.34 27.57
C ALA A 319 -13.54 -23.80 28.86
N ASN A 320 -13.17 -24.69 29.78
CA ASN A 320 -12.54 -24.31 31.05
C ASN A 320 -11.16 -23.66 30.85
N THR A 321 -10.34 -24.23 29.97
CA THR A 321 -8.96 -23.77 29.73
C THR A 321 -8.92 -22.44 28.98
N VAL A 322 -9.85 -22.25 28.04
CA VAL A 322 -9.94 -21.06 27.18
C VAL A 322 -10.91 -20.02 27.76
N GLN A 323 -11.48 -20.28 28.95
CA GLN A 323 -12.42 -19.38 29.66
C GLN A 323 -13.67 -19.04 28.84
N LEU A 324 -14.24 -20.03 28.17
CA LEU A 324 -15.54 -19.94 27.48
C LEU A 324 -16.66 -20.35 28.43
N ASN A 325 -17.88 -19.87 28.18
CA ASN A 325 -19.00 -20.06 29.10
C ASN A 325 -19.57 -21.49 29.06
N SER A 326 -19.41 -22.19 27.94
CA SER A 326 -19.98 -23.54 27.77
C SER A 326 -19.23 -24.41 26.77
N PRO A 327 -19.37 -25.75 26.87
CA PRO A 327 -18.88 -26.68 25.85
C PRO A 327 -19.44 -26.41 24.45
N LYS A 328 -20.66 -25.88 24.35
CA LYS A 328 -21.29 -25.50 23.08
C LYS A 328 -20.59 -24.31 22.42
N GLU A 329 -20.16 -23.34 23.23
CA GLU A 329 -19.39 -22.20 22.75
C GLU A 329 -17.99 -22.65 22.28
N ALA A 330 -17.35 -23.56 23.02
CA ALA A 330 -16.11 -24.20 22.58
C ALA A 330 -16.28 -24.96 21.26
N GLU A 331 -17.37 -25.72 21.11
CA GLU A 331 -17.69 -26.44 19.88
C GLU A 331 -17.84 -25.48 18.69
N MET A 332 -18.56 -24.36 18.88
CA MET A 332 -18.74 -23.34 17.85
C MET A 332 -17.40 -22.71 17.42
N HIS A 333 -16.52 -22.38 18.37
CA HIS A 333 -15.20 -21.86 18.06
C HIS A 333 -14.35 -22.88 17.28
N VAL A 334 -14.31 -24.13 17.75
CA VAL A 334 -13.55 -25.20 17.07
C VAL A 334 -14.07 -25.43 15.66
N LEU A 335 -15.40 -25.47 15.47
CA LEU A 335 -16.02 -25.62 14.16
C LEU A 335 -15.64 -24.48 13.20
N GLN A 336 -15.70 -23.24 13.68
CA GLN A 336 -15.31 -22.07 12.89
C GLN A 336 -13.83 -22.12 12.51
N MET A 337 -12.96 -22.49 13.44
CA MET A 337 -11.52 -22.62 13.17
C MET A 337 -11.19 -23.73 12.18
N ILE A 338 -11.95 -24.84 12.17
CA ILE A 338 -11.84 -25.89 11.15
C ILE A 338 -12.27 -25.35 9.78
N GLN A 339 -13.40 -24.64 9.72
CA GLN A 339 -13.92 -24.07 8.48
C GLN A 339 -12.98 -23.01 7.88
N ASP A 340 -12.37 -22.18 8.73
CA ASP A 340 -11.41 -21.15 8.35
C ASP A 340 -10.02 -21.72 7.98
N GLY A 341 -9.79 -23.04 8.17
CA GLY A 341 -8.50 -23.70 7.94
C GLY A 341 -7.42 -23.33 8.97
N GLU A 342 -7.81 -22.85 10.15
CA GLU A 342 -6.89 -22.42 11.20
C GLU A 342 -6.38 -23.56 12.08
N ILE A 343 -7.14 -24.66 12.18
CA ILE A 343 -6.76 -25.93 12.83
C ILE A 343 -7.32 -27.12 12.05
N TYR A 344 -6.66 -28.26 12.17
CA TYR A 344 -7.17 -29.54 11.68
C TYR A 344 -7.68 -30.36 12.87
N ALA A 345 -9.00 -30.59 12.93
CA ALA A 345 -9.61 -31.30 14.04
C ALA A 345 -10.93 -31.98 13.62
N THR A 346 -11.35 -32.97 14.39
CA THR A 346 -12.65 -33.66 14.25
C THR A 346 -13.42 -33.60 15.57
N ILE A 347 -14.71 -33.30 15.51
CA ILE A 347 -15.58 -33.17 16.68
C ILE A 347 -16.46 -34.43 16.79
N ASN A 348 -16.39 -35.11 17.93
CA ASN A 348 -17.30 -36.20 18.27
C ASN A 348 -18.34 -35.70 19.27
N GLN A 349 -19.54 -35.40 18.79
CA GLN A 349 -20.65 -34.89 19.60
C GLN A 349 -21.21 -35.92 20.59
N LYS A 350 -21.08 -37.23 20.31
CA LYS A 350 -21.59 -38.28 21.22
C LYS A 350 -20.77 -38.33 22.49
N ASP A 351 -19.45 -38.23 22.35
CA ASP A 351 -18.51 -38.33 23.47
C ASP A 351 -18.11 -36.95 24.01
N GLY A 352 -18.46 -35.86 23.32
CA GLY A 352 -18.09 -34.50 23.69
C GLY A 352 -16.59 -34.21 23.55
N MET A 353 -15.92 -34.89 22.61
CA MET A 353 -14.47 -34.85 22.44
C MET A 353 -14.06 -34.22 21.11
N VAL A 354 -12.95 -33.48 21.12
CA VAL A 354 -12.28 -32.95 19.94
C VAL A 354 -10.96 -33.71 19.76
N ARG A 355 -10.77 -34.30 18.59
CA ARG A 355 -9.50 -34.94 18.20
C ARG A 355 -8.76 -34.02 17.23
N PHE A 356 -7.62 -33.50 17.66
CA PHE A 356 -6.72 -32.70 16.85
C PHE A 356 -5.94 -33.59 15.87
N LEU A 357 -5.73 -33.10 14.67
CA LEU A 357 -5.11 -33.80 13.55
C LEU A 357 -3.91 -33.00 13.06
N GLU A 358 -3.03 -33.68 12.31
CA GLU A 358 -2.00 -33.03 11.52
C GLU A 358 -2.59 -32.50 10.20
N ASP A 359 -1.79 -31.69 9.51
CA ASP A 359 -2.14 -31.17 8.19
C ASP A 359 -2.47 -32.33 7.22
N PRO A 360 -3.68 -32.36 6.63
CA PRO A 360 -4.08 -33.42 5.73
C PRO A 360 -3.39 -33.34 4.36
N GLU A 361 -2.65 -32.27 4.05
CA GLU A 361 -1.99 -32.09 2.77
C GLU A 361 -0.90 -33.15 2.53
N LEU A 362 -1.10 -33.97 1.50
CA LEU A 362 -0.21 -35.07 1.13
C LEU A 362 0.72 -34.70 -0.03
N TYR A 363 0.60 -33.49 -0.59
CA TYR A 363 1.37 -32.97 -1.72
C TYR A 363 1.24 -33.82 -3.01
N LYS A 364 0.06 -34.40 -3.23
CA LYS A 364 -0.22 -35.33 -4.35
C LYS A 364 -1.37 -34.88 -5.25
N THR A 365 -2.03 -33.77 -4.92
CA THR A 365 -3.20 -33.26 -5.64
C THR A 365 -2.77 -32.50 -6.89
N CYS A 366 -3.65 -32.45 -7.90
CA CYS A 366 -3.44 -31.57 -9.06
C CYS A 366 -3.40 -30.10 -8.65
N GLU A 367 -4.20 -29.72 -7.64
CA GLU A 367 -4.20 -28.37 -7.06
C GLU A 367 -2.82 -27.99 -6.50
N MET A 368 -2.12 -28.91 -5.84
CA MET A 368 -0.74 -28.67 -5.37
C MET A 368 0.23 -28.49 -6.54
N ILE A 369 0.08 -29.27 -7.62
CA ILE A 369 0.91 -29.11 -8.83
C ILE A 369 0.69 -27.72 -9.44
N GLU A 370 -0.57 -27.28 -9.57
CA GLU A 370 -0.91 -25.94 -10.06
C GLU A 370 -0.34 -24.84 -9.15
N HIS A 371 -0.45 -24.98 -7.83
CA HIS A 371 0.12 -24.04 -6.87
C HIS A 371 1.65 -23.95 -6.98
N ILE A 372 2.34 -25.08 -7.16
CA ILE A 372 3.79 -25.14 -7.39
C ILE A 372 4.13 -24.47 -8.72
N ASP A 373 3.40 -24.76 -9.81
CA ASP A 373 3.65 -24.15 -11.11
C ASP A 373 3.47 -22.62 -11.07
N LEU A 374 2.40 -22.12 -10.44
CA LEU A 374 2.19 -20.68 -10.20
C LEU A 374 3.35 -20.06 -9.40
N SER A 375 3.85 -20.77 -8.39
CA SER A 375 5.00 -20.33 -7.59
C SER A 375 6.29 -20.28 -8.41
N ILE A 376 6.53 -21.28 -9.27
CA ILE A 376 7.67 -21.33 -10.19
C ILE A 376 7.58 -20.17 -11.19
N GLN A 377 6.42 -19.95 -11.81
CA GLN A 377 6.22 -18.84 -12.75
C GLN A 377 6.50 -17.48 -12.09
N ARG A 378 6.03 -17.27 -10.86
CA ARG A 378 6.33 -16.05 -10.08
C ARG A 378 7.83 -15.90 -9.81
N LEU A 379 8.51 -16.96 -9.41
CA LEU A 379 9.97 -16.95 -9.17
C LEU A 379 10.75 -16.69 -10.46
N MET A 380 10.34 -17.26 -11.60
CA MET A 380 10.96 -17.00 -12.89
C MET A 380 10.82 -15.54 -13.30
N THR A 381 9.65 -14.94 -13.10
CA THR A 381 9.43 -13.51 -13.37
C THR A 381 10.32 -12.63 -12.49
N LEU A 382 10.40 -12.94 -11.18
CA LEU A 382 11.29 -12.22 -10.26
C LEU A 382 12.77 -12.38 -10.63
N SER A 383 13.19 -13.59 -11.00
CA SER A 383 14.58 -13.86 -11.42
C SER A 383 14.96 -13.08 -12.67
N LYS A 384 14.08 -13.04 -13.69
CA LYS A 384 14.30 -12.23 -14.90
C LYS A 384 14.46 -10.76 -14.55
N LYS A 385 13.62 -10.26 -13.65
CA LYS A 385 13.70 -8.87 -13.19
C LYS A 385 15.01 -8.57 -12.47
N LEU A 386 15.45 -9.46 -11.57
CA LEU A 386 16.75 -9.33 -10.90
C LEU A 386 17.91 -9.29 -11.90
N THR A 387 17.87 -10.12 -12.95
CA THR A 387 18.86 -10.08 -14.02
C THR A 387 18.88 -8.72 -14.74
N VAL A 388 17.70 -8.19 -15.11
CA VAL A 388 17.60 -6.86 -15.74
C VAL A 388 18.13 -5.76 -14.81
N MET A 389 17.81 -5.81 -13.51
CA MET A 389 18.33 -4.85 -12.53
C MET A 389 19.86 -4.94 -12.38
N ASP A 390 20.42 -6.15 -12.35
CA ASP A 390 21.86 -6.38 -12.28
C ASP A 390 22.59 -5.85 -13.53
N GLU A 391 22.02 -6.06 -14.72
CA GLU A 391 22.52 -5.50 -15.98
C GLU A 391 22.51 -3.96 -15.95
N LEU A 392 21.40 -3.35 -15.52
CA LEU A 392 21.27 -1.89 -15.42
C LEU A 392 22.30 -1.30 -14.44
N ILE A 393 22.48 -1.91 -13.28
CA ILE A 393 23.47 -1.47 -12.28
C ILE A 393 24.90 -1.68 -12.79
N SER A 394 25.17 -2.80 -13.45
CA SER A 394 26.48 -3.13 -14.02
C SER A 394 26.91 -2.15 -15.11
N CYS A 395 25.95 -1.54 -15.83
CA CYS A 395 26.20 -0.52 -16.82
C CYS A 395 26.17 0.92 -16.27
N ASP A 396 25.86 1.11 -14.97
CA ASP A 396 25.78 2.44 -14.38
C ASP A 396 27.17 3.11 -14.28
N PRO A 397 27.35 4.33 -14.82
CA PRO A 397 28.65 5.01 -14.82
C PRO A 397 29.21 5.29 -13.41
N LEU A 398 28.36 5.56 -12.43
CA LEU A 398 28.77 5.80 -11.04
C LEU A 398 29.21 4.49 -10.37
N TYR A 399 28.50 3.40 -10.66
CA TYR A 399 28.89 2.06 -10.23
C TYR A 399 30.24 1.65 -10.83
N LEU A 400 30.39 1.72 -12.15
CA LEU A 400 31.64 1.40 -12.85
C LEU A 400 32.82 2.26 -12.38
N GLY A 401 32.57 3.55 -12.11
CA GLY A 401 33.57 4.47 -11.57
C GLY A 401 34.07 4.12 -10.17
N LYS A 402 33.25 3.46 -9.33
CA LYS A 402 33.64 2.96 -8.01
C LYS A 402 34.22 1.54 -8.07
N ALA A 403 33.54 0.62 -8.77
CA ALA A 403 33.98 -0.76 -8.93
C ALA A 403 35.36 -0.83 -9.63
N GLY A 404 35.63 0.06 -10.58
CA GLY A 404 36.94 0.19 -11.22
C GLY A 404 38.04 0.73 -10.31
N ARG A 405 37.71 1.45 -9.23
CA ARG A 405 38.68 1.92 -8.23
C ARG A 405 38.93 0.90 -7.12
N GLU A 406 37.92 0.08 -6.79
CA GLU A 406 38.01 -0.99 -5.79
C GLU A 406 38.63 -2.28 -6.33
N ARG A 407 38.69 -2.47 -7.65
CA ARG A 407 39.62 -3.44 -8.26
C ARG A 407 41.04 -2.95 -7.96
N GLN A 408 41.58 -3.40 -6.83
CA GLN A 408 42.99 -3.35 -6.51
C GLN A 408 43.76 -3.73 -7.79
N ARG A 409 44.79 -2.93 -8.11
CA ARG A 409 45.83 -3.35 -9.04
C ARG A 409 46.21 -4.78 -8.63
N PHE A 410 45.90 -5.75 -9.48
CA PHE A 410 46.50 -7.07 -9.35
C PHE A 410 48.00 -6.82 -9.52
N ASP A 411 48.75 -6.81 -8.41
CA ASP A 411 50.20 -6.90 -8.46
C ASP A 411 50.50 -8.26 -9.09
N PHE A 412 51.24 -8.24 -10.19
CA PHE A 412 51.58 -9.42 -11.00
C PHE A 412 52.44 -10.45 -10.25
N ASP A 413 52.81 -10.18 -8.99
CA ASP A 413 53.72 -10.98 -8.17
C ASP A 413 53.00 -12.02 -7.28
N ASP A 414 51.66 -12.03 -7.21
CA ASP A 414 50.89 -13.02 -6.43
C ASP A 414 50.62 -14.34 -7.19
N PHE A 415 51.39 -14.63 -8.25
CA PHE A 415 51.47 -16.00 -8.78
C PHE A 415 52.36 -16.83 -7.87
N ASP A 416 51.74 -17.42 -6.84
CA ASP A 416 52.29 -18.54 -6.09
C ASP A 416 52.84 -19.59 -7.06
N SER A 417 54.16 -19.74 -7.04
CA SER A 417 54.89 -20.71 -7.81
C SER A 417 54.34 -22.12 -7.57
N VAL A 418 54.01 -22.78 -8.68
CA VAL A 418 53.66 -24.20 -8.82
C VAL A 418 54.34 -25.08 -7.74
N PRO A 419 53.59 -25.92 -6.98
CA PRO A 419 54.22 -26.91 -6.12
C PRO A 419 54.89 -27.99 -6.98
N GLN A 420 56.20 -27.85 -7.20
CA GLN A 420 57.02 -28.97 -7.65
C GLN A 420 57.25 -29.91 -6.46
N ARG A 421 56.50 -31.03 -6.44
CA ARG A 421 56.99 -32.40 -6.19
C ARG A 421 55.84 -33.30 -5.78
N PHE A 422 55.46 -34.19 -6.71
CA PHE A 422 54.89 -35.49 -6.34
C PHE A 422 56.04 -36.36 -5.82
N ASN A 423 55.95 -36.80 -4.56
CA ASN A 423 56.70 -37.97 -4.10
C ASN A 423 55.79 -39.19 -4.21
N ILE A 424 56.32 -40.20 -4.89
CA ILE A 424 55.78 -41.55 -5.10
C ILE A 424 55.60 -42.27 -3.77
#